data_AF-A0A6G1BN11-F1
#
_entry.id   AF-A0A6G1BN11-F1
#
_cell.length_a   1.000
_cell.length_b   1.000
_cell.length_c   1.000
_cell.angle_alpha   90.00
_cell.angle_beta   90.00
_cell.angle_gamma   90.00
#
_symmetry.space_group_name_H-M   'P 1'
#
loop_
_entity.id
_entity.type
_entity.pdbx_description
1 polymer ?
#
loop_
_entity_poly.entity_id
_entity_poly.type
_entity_poly.pdbx_seq_one_letter_code
_entity_poly.pdbx_strand_id
1 'polypeptide(L)'
;MLILTCLRMQDKTIAFVGDSLGRQMFQSMMCMLTGGDDHSHVEDVGKHYGLVIARHAKRSDGWAYRFRRTNTTILYYWSATLCDLEPLGRSNPAAGYAMHLDRPPAFLQNNLHRFHVLVLNTGHHWNRGKMKANKWQMYVSGAPSHSRDIAVIWKAKNFTIHSVVRWLDEQLPSHPHLKVFYRSLSPRHFFNGEWNTGGTCDSMDPLAKGNSVFQNRSDDAEAEGAVRGTRIKLLDITAISRLRDEGHISRYSIRGREGVQDCLHWCLPGVPDTWNEILAAQL
;
A
#
# COMPACT_ATOMS: atom_id res chain seq x y z
N MET A 1 -20.77 6.01 -10.70
CA MET A 1 -20.42 5.40 -9.40
C MET A 1 -19.50 6.29 -8.56
N LEU A 2 -18.45 6.90 -9.12
CA LEU A 2 -17.47 7.73 -8.37
C LEU A 2 -17.98 9.07 -7.82
N ILE A 3 -18.88 9.77 -8.54
CA ILE A 3 -19.59 10.95 -7.99
C ILE A 3 -20.33 10.56 -6.70
N LEU A 4 -20.89 9.35 -6.65
CA LEU A 4 -21.53 8.80 -5.46
C LEU A 4 -20.51 8.52 -4.34
N THR A 5 -19.32 8.01 -4.66
CA THR A 5 -18.24 7.82 -3.67
C THR A 5 -17.82 9.14 -3.03
N CYS A 6 -17.64 10.20 -3.84
CA CYS A 6 -17.27 11.52 -3.32
C CYS A 6 -18.37 12.13 -2.44
N LEU A 7 -19.64 11.94 -2.80
CA LEU A 7 -20.78 12.37 -1.97
C LEU A 7 -20.91 11.55 -0.68
N ARG A 8 -20.71 10.22 -0.72
CA ARG A 8 -20.71 9.36 0.48
C ARG A 8 -19.56 9.67 1.43
N MET A 9 -18.48 10.22 0.89
CA MET A 9 -17.26 10.60 1.61
C MET A 9 -17.17 12.10 1.89
N GLN A 10 -18.27 12.84 1.75
CA GLN A 10 -18.35 14.22 2.18
C GLN A 10 -17.96 14.34 3.67
N ASP A 11 -17.09 15.32 3.95
CA ASP A 11 -16.50 15.62 5.27
C ASP A 11 -15.65 14.48 5.89
N LYS A 12 -15.26 13.48 5.07
CA LYS A 12 -14.51 12.31 5.54
C LYS A 12 -13.08 12.24 5.00
N THR A 13 -12.26 11.43 5.66
CA THR A 13 -10.86 11.17 5.28
C THR A 13 -10.67 9.72 4.86
N ILE A 14 -10.09 9.50 3.68
CA ILE A 14 -9.60 8.20 3.21
C ILE A 14 -8.07 8.19 3.25
N ALA A 15 -7.49 7.20 3.93
CA ALA A 15 -6.05 7.03 4.05
C ALA A 15 -5.59 5.73 3.40
N PHE A 16 -4.63 5.83 2.48
CA PHE A 16 -3.86 4.70 1.96
C PHE A 16 -2.52 4.65 2.67
N VAL A 17 -2.20 3.53 3.31
CA VAL A 17 -0.94 3.38 4.04
C VAL A 17 -0.27 2.10 3.61
N GLY A 18 0.90 2.22 2.98
CA GLY A 18 1.56 1.04 2.44
C GLY A 18 2.69 1.33 1.46
N ASP A 19 2.96 0.35 0.59
CA ASP A 19 4.03 0.40 -0.39
C ASP A 19 3.65 1.17 -1.69
N SER A 20 4.47 1.03 -2.73
CA SER A 20 4.27 1.69 -4.03
C SER A 20 2.97 1.32 -4.73
N LEU A 21 2.40 0.14 -4.46
CA LEU A 21 1.11 -0.27 -5.04
C LEU A 21 -0.07 0.31 -4.27
N GLY A 22 0.09 0.61 -2.98
CA GLY A 22 -0.85 1.46 -2.25
C GLY A 22 -0.88 2.87 -2.83
N ARG A 23 0.30 3.40 -3.19
CA ARG A 23 0.42 4.68 -3.88
C ARG A 23 -0.31 4.68 -5.22
N GLN A 24 -0.21 3.61 -6.02
CA GLN A 24 -0.92 3.54 -7.30
C GLN A 24 -2.44 3.54 -7.13
N MET A 25 -2.96 2.86 -6.10
CA MET A 25 -4.38 2.90 -5.78
C MET A 25 -4.82 4.31 -5.37
N PHE A 26 -4.03 5.02 -4.56
CA PHE A 26 -4.25 6.43 -4.25
C PHE A 26 -4.23 7.31 -5.51
N GLN A 27 -3.22 7.18 -6.36
CA GLN A 27 -3.07 7.97 -7.59
C GLN A 27 -4.25 7.74 -8.55
N SER A 28 -4.65 6.48 -8.72
CA SER A 28 -5.86 6.10 -9.47
C SER A 28 -7.09 6.81 -8.92
N MET A 29 -7.34 6.76 -7.60
CA MET A 29 -8.52 7.41 -7.04
C MET A 29 -8.48 8.94 -7.22
N MET A 30 -7.30 9.56 -7.10
CA MET A 30 -7.16 10.98 -7.40
C MET A 30 -7.55 11.27 -8.85
N CYS A 31 -7.02 10.52 -9.84
CA CYS A 31 -7.38 10.68 -11.25
C CYS A 31 -8.87 10.46 -11.51
N MET A 32 -9.46 9.41 -10.92
CA MET A 32 -10.88 9.08 -11.08
C MET A 32 -11.80 10.19 -10.55
N LEU A 33 -11.39 10.88 -9.47
CA LEU A 33 -12.18 11.94 -8.84
C LEU A 33 -11.95 13.33 -9.46
N THR A 34 -10.76 13.58 -10.02
CA THR A 34 -10.47 14.81 -10.75
C THR A 34 -10.80 14.73 -12.24
N GLY A 35 -11.15 13.55 -12.76
CA GLY A 35 -11.32 13.35 -14.20
C GLY A 35 -10.03 13.51 -15.00
N GLY A 36 -8.87 13.53 -14.34
CA GLY A 36 -7.57 13.83 -14.96
C GLY A 36 -7.27 15.32 -15.11
N ASP A 37 -8.16 16.21 -14.66
CA ASP A 37 -7.96 17.65 -14.76
C ASP A 37 -7.16 18.22 -13.56
N ASP A 38 -6.31 19.22 -13.84
CA ASP A 38 -5.65 20.05 -12.83
C ASP A 38 -6.67 21.04 -12.23
N HIS A 39 -7.53 20.54 -11.36
CA HIS A 39 -8.60 21.35 -10.79
C HIS A 39 -8.12 22.30 -9.68
N SER A 40 -8.51 23.57 -9.78
CA SER A 40 -8.41 24.62 -8.74
C SER A 40 -9.22 24.32 -7.45
N HIS A 41 -9.91 23.18 -7.40
CA HIS A 41 -10.77 22.74 -6.30
C HIS A 41 -10.12 21.68 -5.40
N VAL A 42 -8.87 21.26 -5.68
CA VAL A 42 -8.09 20.35 -4.83
C VAL A 42 -7.02 21.15 -4.10
N GLU A 43 -6.96 21.00 -2.78
CA GLU A 43 -5.99 21.69 -1.92
C GLU A 43 -4.99 20.69 -1.33
N ASP A 44 -3.69 21.00 -1.39
CA ASP A 44 -2.68 20.26 -0.63
C ASP A 44 -2.79 20.59 0.85
N VAL A 45 -3.13 19.58 1.65
CA VAL A 45 -3.26 19.64 3.10
C VAL A 45 -2.24 18.76 3.81
N GLY A 46 -1.17 18.32 3.13
CA GLY A 46 -0.13 17.43 3.65
C GLY A 46 0.47 17.89 4.97
N LYS A 47 0.67 19.21 5.13
CA LYS A 47 1.16 19.83 6.37
C LYS A 47 0.32 19.49 7.61
N HIS A 48 -1.00 19.31 7.47
CA HIS A 48 -1.89 18.98 8.59
C HIS A 48 -1.70 17.55 9.09
N TYR A 49 -1.03 16.71 8.31
CA TYR A 49 -0.70 15.32 8.64
C TYR A 49 0.81 15.11 8.84
N GLY A 50 1.60 16.19 8.89
CA GLY A 50 3.07 16.11 8.99
C GLY A 50 3.75 15.60 7.71
N LEU A 51 3.04 15.57 6.58
CA LEU A 51 3.57 15.12 5.28
C LEU A 51 4.28 16.26 4.56
N VAL A 52 5.28 16.83 5.22
CA VAL A 52 6.11 17.91 4.67
C VAL A 52 7.42 17.35 4.16
N ILE A 53 7.88 17.81 2.99
CA ILE A 53 9.20 17.47 2.49
C ILE A 53 10.23 18.15 3.39
N ALA A 54 10.98 17.37 4.18
CA ALA A 54 12.07 17.91 4.97
C ALA A 54 13.13 18.57 4.07
N ARG A 55 13.82 19.59 4.58
CA ARG A 55 14.88 20.28 3.85
C ARG A 55 15.93 19.25 3.41
N HIS A 56 16.17 19.13 2.10
CA HIS A 56 17.07 18.15 1.43
C HIS A 56 16.52 16.71 1.26
N ALA A 57 15.28 16.43 1.66
CA ALA A 57 14.64 15.16 1.35
C ALA A 57 14.28 15.10 -0.14
N LYS A 58 14.64 14.00 -0.81
CA LYS A 58 14.32 13.79 -2.24
C LYS A 58 12.86 13.42 -2.50
N ARG A 59 12.11 13.01 -1.46
CA ARG A 59 10.70 12.57 -1.53
C ARG A 59 9.99 12.86 -0.21
N SER A 60 8.70 13.19 -0.26
CA SER A 60 7.83 13.18 0.92
C SER A 60 7.52 11.75 1.36
N ASP A 61 7.19 11.58 2.63
CA ASP A 61 6.66 10.33 3.17
C ASP A 61 5.19 10.10 2.80
N GLY A 62 4.59 10.97 1.97
CA GLY A 62 3.19 10.90 1.59
C GLY A 62 2.66 12.17 0.96
N TRP A 63 1.36 12.16 0.65
CA TRP A 63 0.59 13.32 0.19
C TRP A 63 -0.80 13.29 0.82
N ALA A 64 -1.41 14.46 1.04
CA ALA A 64 -2.80 14.57 1.44
C ALA A 64 -3.47 15.69 0.67
N TYR A 65 -4.57 15.39 0.01
CA TYR A 65 -5.32 16.33 -0.82
C TYR A 65 -6.76 16.42 -0.36
N ARG A 66 -7.28 17.64 -0.29
CA ARG A 66 -8.66 17.93 0.11
C ARG A 66 -9.46 18.47 -1.07
N PHE A 67 -10.58 17.83 -1.36
CA PHE A 67 -11.57 18.28 -2.35
C PHE A 67 -12.47 19.32 -1.70
N ARG A 68 -12.33 20.60 -2.09
CA ARG A 68 -12.98 21.74 -1.40
C ARG A 68 -14.51 21.66 -1.41
N ARG A 69 -15.11 21.10 -2.48
CA ARG A 69 -16.58 21.02 -2.64
C ARG A 69 -17.23 20.06 -1.65
N THR A 70 -16.62 18.91 -1.40
CA THR A 70 -17.15 17.88 -0.49
C THR A 70 -16.44 17.86 0.85
N ASN A 71 -15.38 18.68 1.02
CA ASN A 71 -14.48 18.64 2.16
C ASN A 71 -13.91 17.23 2.44
N THR A 72 -13.85 16.39 1.40
CA THR A 72 -13.27 15.04 1.48
C THR A 72 -11.76 15.14 1.41
N THR A 73 -11.05 14.47 2.30
CA THR A 73 -9.59 14.36 2.26
C THR A 73 -9.17 12.96 1.83
N ILE A 74 -8.24 12.88 0.90
CA ILE A 74 -7.65 11.62 0.46
C ILE A 74 -6.14 11.74 0.62
N LEU A 75 -5.54 10.77 1.31
CA LEU A 75 -4.11 10.80 1.58
C LEU A 75 -3.45 9.46 1.33
N TYR A 76 -2.15 9.53 1.09
CA TYR A 76 -1.25 8.40 1.01
C TYR A 76 -0.09 8.62 1.99
N TYR A 77 0.27 7.59 2.74
CA TYR A 77 1.49 7.53 3.55
C TYR A 77 2.35 6.32 3.15
N TRP A 78 3.62 6.57 2.90
CA TRP A 78 4.62 5.57 2.57
C TRP A 78 5.00 4.79 3.83
N SER A 79 4.54 3.54 3.90
CA SER A 79 5.04 2.57 4.86
C SER A 79 5.14 1.21 4.19
N ALA A 80 6.27 0.98 3.52
CA ALA A 80 6.44 -0.19 2.68
C ALA A 80 6.34 -1.53 3.43
N THR A 81 6.64 -1.56 4.73
CA THR A 81 6.58 -2.75 5.58
C THR A 81 5.45 -2.71 6.61
N LEU A 82 4.76 -1.58 6.79
CA LEU A 82 3.81 -1.35 7.89
C LEU A 82 4.42 -1.45 9.30
N CYS A 83 5.75 -1.46 9.41
CA CYS A 83 6.43 -1.42 10.70
C CYS A 83 6.64 0.02 11.16
N ASP A 84 6.72 0.20 12.48
CA ASP A 84 7.35 1.39 13.04
C ASP A 84 8.86 1.36 12.79
N LEU A 85 9.42 2.52 12.42
CA LEU A 85 10.83 2.67 12.09
C LEU A 85 11.46 3.72 13.01
N GLU A 86 12.36 3.27 13.89
CA GLU A 86 13.07 4.13 14.83
C GLU A 86 14.56 4.21 14.48
N PRO A 87 15.17 5.40 14.34
CA PRO A 87 16.60 5.51 14.11
C PRO A 87 17.42 4.95 15.27
N LEU A 88 18.38 4.05 14.99
CA LEU A 88 19.23 3.42 16.01
C LEU A 88 20.39 4.30 16.50
N GLY A 89 20.59 5.46 15.88
CA GLY A 89 21.52 6.47 16.33
C GLY A 89 21.05 7.82 15.82
N ARG A 90 20.40 8.62 16.67
CA ARG A 90 19.83 9.93 16.29
C ARG A 90 20.85 10.87 15.63
N SER A 91 22.14 10.70 15.94
CA SER A 91 23.24 11.50 15.40
C SER A 91 24.12 10.78 14.37
N ASN A 92 23.86 9.50 14.07
CA ASN A 92 24.68 8.71 13.15
C ASN A 92 23.83 8.06 12.02
N PRO A 93 23.84 8.64 10.81
CA PRO A 93 23.14 8.09 9.65
C PRO A 93 23.59 6.67 9.25
N ALA A 94 24.75 6.22 9.72
CA ALA A 94 25.23 4.87 9.48
C ALA A 94 24.55 3.80 10.36
N ALA A 95 23.93 4.19 11.48
CA ALA A 95 23.38 3.27 12.49
C ALA A 95 22.16 2.46 12.00
N GLY A 96 21.48 2.92 10.95
CA GLY A 96 20.29 2.26 10.42
C GLY A 96 19.05 2.49 11.28
N TYR A 97 18.04 1.64 11.11
CA TYR A 97 16.74 1.76 11.79
C TYR A 97 16.34 0.44 12.45
N ALA A 98 15.76 0.54 13.64
CA ALA A 98 14.97 -0.51 14.24
C ALA A 98 13.62 -0.57 13.54
N MET A 99 13.35 -1.70 12.89
CA MET A 99 12.09 -2.00 12.24
C MET A 99 11.29 -2.91 13.14
N HIS A 100 10.32 -2.33 13.83
CA HIS A 100 9.52 -3.01 14.84
C HIS A 100 8.36 -3.74 14.19
N LEU A 101 8.46 -5.06 14.16
CA LEU A 101 7.52 -5.92 13.45
C LEU A 101 6.15 -6.01 14.14
N ASP A 102 6.12 -5.73 15.43
CA ASP A 102 4.94 -5.82 16.31
C ASP A 102 4.24 -4.46 16.52
N ARG A 103 4.73 -3.39 15.87
CA ARG A 103 4.20 -2.03 16.05
C ARG A 103 3.85 -1.41 14.70
N PRO A 104 2.65 -0.80 14.56
CA PRO A 104 2.28 -0.10 13.34
C PRO A 104 3.14 1.18 13.19
N PRO A 105 3.21 1.79 12.00
CA PRO A 105 4.00 3.00 11.80
C PRO A 105 3.50 4.12 12.72
N ALA A 106 4.41 4.88 13.33
CA ALA A 106 4.05 6.01 14.20
C ALA A 106 3.01 6.96 13.58
N PHE A 107 3.02 7.13 12.25
CA PHE A 107 2.00 7.89 11.52
C PHE A 107 0.57 7.42 11.80
N LEU A 108 0.32 6.09 11.78
CA LEU A 108 -1.00 5.53 12.08
C LEU A 108 -1.36 5.78 13.54
N GLN A 109 -0.44 5.51 14.47
CA GLN A 109 -0.66 5.71 15.91
C GLN A 109 -1.10 7.16 16.21
N ASN A 110 -0.50 8.13 15.53
CA ASN A 110 -0.76 9.55 15.76
C ASN A 110 -1.97 10.11 15.00
N ASN A 111 -2.42 9.48 13.91
CA ASN A 111 -3.45 10.05 13.03
C ASN A 111 -4.72 9.21 12.90
N LEU A 112 -4.80 8.02 13.51
CA LEU A 112 -5.93 7.10 13.33
C LEU A 112 -7.30 7.76 13.57
N HIS A 113 -7.39 8.60 14.60
CA HIS A 113 -8.58 9.35 14.97
C HIS A 113 -9.12 10.31 13.90
N ARG A 114 -8.33 10.59 12.85
CA ARG A 114 -8.70 11.50 11.75
C ARG A 114 -9.31 10.75 10.56
N PHE A 115 -9.22 9.43 10.54
CA PHE A 115 -9.56 8.62 9.39
C PHE A 115 -10.96 8.04 9.50
N HIS A 116 -11.66 7.99 8.38
CA HIS A 116 -12.96 7.33 8.25
C HIS A 116 -12.85 6.04 7.43
N VAL A 117 -11.88 5.99 6.51
CA VAL A 117 -11.50 4.80 5.77
C VAL A 117 -9.99 4.68 5.79
N LEU A 118 -9.48 3.51 6.15
CA LEU A 118 -8.06 3.18 6.11
C LEU A 118 -7.86 1.94 5.23
N VAL A 119 -7.01 2.05 4.22
CA VAL A 119 -6.63 0.95 3.32
C VAL A 119 -5.15 0.68 3.49
N LEU A 120 -4.81 -0.53 3.95
CA LEU A 120 -3.45 -0.96 4.22
C LEU A 120 -2.95 -1.93 3.17
N ASN A 121 -1.67 -1.88 2.84
CA ASN A 121 -1.05 -2.92 2.04
C ASN A 121 0.47 -3.03 2.29
N THR A 122 1.00 -4.24 2.16
CA THR A 122 2.45 -4.48 2.07
C THR A 122 2.74 -5.79 1.36
N GLY A 123 3.90 -5.90 0.71
CA GLY A 123 4.30 -7.12 0.04
C GLY A 123 5.70 -7.04 -0.56
N HIS A 124 5.81 -6.44 -1.75
CA HIS A 124 7.00 -6.54 -2.61
C HIS A 124 8.30 -5.95 -2.02
N HIS A 125 8.18 -5.12 -0.98
CA HIS A 125 9.34 -4.56 -0.27
C HIS A 125 9.94 -5.50 0.79
N TRP A 126 9.27 -6.61 1.12
CA TRP A 126 9.79 -7.66 1.99
C TRP A 126 10.78 -8.55 1.23
N ASN A 127 11.99 -8.04 0.99
CA ASN A 127 13.09 -8.80 0.42
C ASN A 127 14.46 -8.36 0.97
N ARG A 128 15.45 -9.25 0.91
CA ARG A 128 16.78 -9.05 1.51
C ARG A 128 17.48 -7.78 0.97
N GLY A 129 17.31 -7.51 -0.33
CA GLY A 129 17.90 -6.34 -0.98
C GLY A 129 17.39 -5.03 -0.39
N LYS A 130 16.07 -4.90 -0.20
CA LYS A 130 15.45 -3.71 0.40
C LYS A 130 15.78 -3.59 1.89
N MET A 131 15.77 -4.70 2.65
CA MET A 131 16.16 -4.68 4.07
C MET A 131 17.59 -4.16 4.25
N LYS A 132 18.54 -4.67 3.46
CA LYS A 132 19.95 -4.24 3.48
C LYS A 132 20.12 -2.80 3.03
N ALA A 133 19.50 -2.41 1.91
CA ALA A 133 19.62 -1.07 1.35
C ALA A 133 19.11 0.02 2.30
N ASN A 134 18.05 -0.27 3.07
CA ASN A 134 17.51 0.66 4.06
C ASN A 134 18.12 0.51 5.45
N LYS A 135 19.07 -0.43 5.65
CA LYS A 135 19.72 -0.73 6.94
C LYS A 135 18.70 -1.00 8.05
N TRP A 136 17.65 -1.76 7.73
CA TRP A 136 16.62 -2.15 8.68
C TRP A 136 17.05 -3.36 9.49
N GLN A 137 16.94 -3.24 10.81
CA GLN A 137 17.20 -4.30 11.77
C GLN A 137 15.86 -4.70 12.39
N MET A 138 15.54 -5.99 12.40
CA MET A 138 14.23 -6.48 12.88
C MET A 138 14.16 -6.45 14.40
N TYR A 139 13.14 -5.79 14.94
CA TYR A 139 12.89 -5.66 16.37
C TYR A 139 11.51 -6.23 16.71
N VAL A 140 11.40 -6.80 17.90
CA VAL A 140 10.15 -7.27 18.52
C VAL A 140 10.24 -6.94 20.01
N SER A 141 9.17 -6.42 20.59
CA SER A 141 9.12 -6.02 22.00
C SER A 141 10.23 -5.04 22.41
N GLY A 142 10.61 -4.14 21.49
CA GLY A 142 11.62 -3.09 21.74
C GLY A 142 13.09 -3.55 21.70
N ALA A 143 13.38 -4.82 21.38
CA ALA A 143 14.74 -5.36 21.30
C ALA A 143 15.02 -6.00 19.93
N PRO A 144 16.31 -6.11 19.51
CA PRO A 144 16.68 -6.87 18.32
C PRO A 144 16.12 -8.31 18.39
N SER A 145 15.50 -8.76 17.31
CA SER A 145 14.99 -10.13 17.26
C SER A 145 16.12 -11.13 17.00
N HIS A 146 16.25 -12.13 17.87
CA HIS A 146 17.16 -13.27 17.69
C HIS A 146 16.43 -14.54 17.22
N SER A 147 15.14 -14.44 16.89
CA SER A 147 14.34 -15.58 16.44
C SER A 147 14.75 -16.03 15.05
N ARG A 148 15.03 -17.34 14.89
CA ARG A 148 15.32 -17.95 13.60
C ARG A 148 14.16 -17.85 12.62
N ASP A 149 12.92 -17.86 13.13
CA ASP A 149 11.73 -17.68 12.30
C ASP A 149 11.61 -16.25 11.80
N ILE A 150 11.81 -15.26 12.67
CA ILE A 150 11.76 -13.84 12.28
C ILE A 150 12.90 -13.49 11.32
N ALA A 151 14.05 -14.16 11.40
CA ALA A 151 15.11 -13.99 10.40
C ALA A 151 14.68 -14.37 8.96
N VAL A 152 13.60 -15.16 8.82
CA VAL A 152 12.99 -15.47 7.52
C VAL A 152 12.01 -14.36 7.13
N ILE A 153 12.35 -13.62 6.08
CA ILE A 153 11.63 -12.40 5.67
C ILE A 153 10.13 -12.59 5.47
N TRP A 154 9.69 -13.68 4.84
CA TRP A 154 8.25 -13.91 4.63
C TRP A 154 7.53 -14.22 5.96
N LYS A 155 8.19 -14.90 6.91
CA LYS A 155 7.65 -15.12 8.25
C LYS A 155 7.56 -13.82 9.04
N ALA A 156 8.59 -12.97 8.96
CA ALA A 156 8.57 -11.64 9.56
C ALA A 156 7.47 -10.74 8.97
N LYS A 157 7.26 -10.79 7.64
CA LYS A 157 6.14 -10.12 6.98
C LYS A 157 4.82 -10.60 7.56
N ASN A 158 4.60 -11.91 7.56
CA ASN A 158 3.35 -12.49 8.06
C ASN A 158 3.09 -12.11 9.52
N PHE A 159 4.13 -12.21 10.38
CA PHE A 159 4.06 -11.75 11.77
C PHE A 159 3.66 -10.27 11.87
N THR A 160 4.23 -9.41 11.03
CA THR A 160 3.92 -7.98 11.00
C THR A 160 2.48 -7.71 10.61
N ILE A 161 2.00 -8.36 9.54
CA ILE A 161 0.62 -8.19 9.09
C ILE A 161 -0.36 -8.58 10.20
N HIS A 162 -0.16 -9.74 10.83
CA HIS A 162 -0.98 -10.17 11.96
C HIS A 162 -0.92 -9.20 13.16
N SER A 163 0.26 -8.65 13.45
CA SER A 163 0.44 -7.73 14.58
C SER A 163 -0.24 -6.37 14.34
N VAL A 164 -0.09 -5.81 13.14
CA VAL A 164 -0.74 -4.55 12.75
C VAL A 164 -2.26 -4.71 12.66
N VAL A 165 -2.75 -5.82 12.09
CA VAL A 165 -4.20 -6.11 12.03
C VAL A 165 -4.78 -6.27 13.43
N ARG A 166 -4.11 -7.00 14.33
CA ARG A 166 -4.55 -7.13 15.73
C ARG A 166 -4.60 -5.77 16.42
N TRP A 167 -3.55 -4.97 16.30
CA TRP A 167 -3.52 -3.63 16.91
C TRP A 167 -4.68 -2.77 16.41
N LEU A 168 -4.95 -2.76 15.10
CA LEU A 168 -6.10 -2.03 14.54
C LEU A 168 -7.42 -2.55 15.08
N ASP A 169 -7.59 -3.86 15.17
CA ASP A 169 -8.82 -4.45 15.69
C ASP A 169 -9.08 -3.96 17.12
N GLU A 170 -8.03 -3.93 17.96
CA GLU A 170 -8.09 -3.39 19.32
C GLU A 170 -8.41 -1.89 19.36
N GLN A 171 -8.05 -1.11 18.34
CA GLN A 171 -8.39 0.31 18.26
C GLN A 171 -9.83 0.59 17.84
N LEU A 172 -10.45 -0.31 17.07
CA LEU A 172 -11.78 -0.08 16.46
C LEU A 172 -12.93 0.18 17.45
N PRO A 173 -13.01 -0.42 18.66
CA PRO A 173 -13.98 -0.03 19.68
C PRO A 173 -13.97 1.46 20.01
N SER A 174 -12.80 2.09 19.99
CA SER A 174 -12.62 3.52 20.29
C SER A 174 -12.76 4.40 19.05
N HIS A 175 -12.90 3.81 17.86
CA HIS A 175 -13.00 4.48 16.56
C HIS A 175 -14.19 3.94 15.75
N PRO A 176 -15.44 4.04 16.26
CA PRO A 176 -16.60 3.35 15.66
C PRO A 176 -16.95 3.82 14.24
N HIS A 177 -16.45 4.98 13.81
CA HIS A 177 -16.66 5.53 12.47
C HIS A 177 -15.61 5.07 11.45
N LEU A 178 -14.54 4.41 11.89
CA LEU A 178 -13.43 4.00 11.04
C LEU A 178 -13.70 2.64 10.39
N LYS A 179 -13.74 2.60 9.06
CA LYS A 179 -13.71 1.35 8.27
C LYS A 179 -12.27 1.03 7.87
N VAL A 180 -11.80 -0.16 8.20
CA VAL A 180 -10.42 -0.59 7.87
C VAL A 180 -10.46 -1.73 6.86
N PHE A 181 -9.63 -1.61 5.83
CA PHE A 181 -9.40 -2.61 4.82
C PHE A 181 -7.91 -2.98 4.79
N TYR A 182 -7.63 -4.28 4.75
CA TYR A 182 -6.32 -4.77 4.33
C TYR A 182 -6.45 -5.23 2.88
N ARG A 183 -5.73 -4.57 1.97
CA ARG A 183 -5.71 -4.95 0.56
C ARG A 183 -4.74 -6.10 0.36
N SER A 184 -5.21 -7.15 -0.31
CA SER A 184 -4.40 -8.31 -0.65
C SER A 184 -3.26 -7.95 -1.62
N LEU A 185 -2.33 -8.89 -1.80
CA LEU A 185 -1.14 -8.76 -2.62
C LEU A 185 -1.50 -8.55 -4.10
N SER A 186 -1.00 -7.46 -4.69
CA SER A 186 -1.04 -7.29 -6.14
C SER A 186 -0.01 -8.20 -6.80
N PRO A 187 -0.38 -8.97 -7.85
CA PRO A 187 0.52 -9.87 -8.54
C PRO A 187 1.56 -9.14 -9.39
N ARG A 188 2.51 -9.92 -9.91
CA ARG A 188 3.50 -9.54 -10.92
C ARG A 188 3.39 -10.54 -12.06
N HIS A 189 3.54 -10.09 -13.30
CA HIS A 189 3.48 -10.98 -14.47
C HIS A 189 4.77 -10.89 -15.25
N PHE A 190 5.63 -11.90 -15.16
CA PHE A 190 6.79 -12.02 -16.03
C PHE A 190 6.59 -13.15 -17.05
N PHE A 191 7.00 -12.89 -18.28
CA PHE A 191 7.13 -13.84 -19.38
C PHE A 191 8.62 -14.02 -19.70
N ASN A 192 9.02 -15.22 -20.10
CA ASN A 192 10.37 -15.54 -20.59
C ASN A 192 11.53 -15.17 -19.64
N GLY A 193 11.26 -15.10 -18.33
CA GLY A 193 12.26 -14.76 -17.32
C GLY A 193 11.63 -14.13 -16.09
N GLU A 194 12.47 -13.52 -15.27
CA GLU A 194 12.12 -12.76 -14.07
C GLU A 194 12.68 -11.34 -14.17
N TRP A 195 12.39 -10.51 -13.17
CA TRP A 195 12.86 -9.13 -13.08
C TRP A 195 14.38 -8.93 -13.29
N ASN A 196 15.20 -9.96 -13.05
CA ASN A 196 16.66 -9.93 -13.19
C ASN A 196 17.22 -10.87 -14.26
N THR A 197 16.37 -11.56 -15.03
CA THR A 197 16.79 -12.53 -16.06
C THR A 197 16.18 -12.24 -17.43
N GLY A 198 15.76 -10.99 -17.67
CA GLY A 198 15.21 -10.55 -18.95
C GLY A 198 13.71 -10.81 -19.11
N GLY A 199 12.97 -11.00 -18.02
CA GLY A 199 11.52 -11.19 -18.06
C GLY A 199 10.79 -9.95 -18.58
N THR A 200 9.72 -10.18 -19.34
CA THR A 200 8.90 -9.14 -19.97
C THR A 200 7.42 -9.21 -19.56
N CYS A 201 6.66 -8.18 -19.90
CA CYS A 201 5.22 -8.00 -19.65
C CYS A 201 4.61 -6.95 -20.60
N ASP A 202 5.13 -6.86 -21.82
CA ASP A 202 4.63 -6.02 -22.91
C ASP A 202 3.59 -6.71 -23.80
N SER A 203 3.08 -7.88 -23.38
CA SER A 203 1.96 -8.54 -24.05
C SER A 203 0.72 -7.65 -23.97
N MET A 204 0.09 -7.42 -25.12
CA MET A 204 -1.20 -6.72 -25.21
C MET A 204 -2.38 -7.69 -25.22
N ASP A 205 -2.11 -8.99 -25.25
CA ASP A 205 -3.14 -10.03 -25.19
C ASP A 205 -3.55 -10.24 -23.72
N PRO A 206 -4.80 -9.90 -23.35
CA PRO A 206 -5.27 -10.09 -21.99
C PRO A 206 -5.45 -11.58 -21.68
N LEU A 207 -5.35 -11.95 -20.40
CA LEU A 207 -5.57 -13.31 -19.90
C LEU A 207 -4.52 -14.33 -20.42
N ALA A 208 -3.34 -13.89 -20.87
CA ALA A 208 -2.33 -14.79 -21.44
C ALA A 208 -1.72 -15.74 -20.39
N LYS A 209 -1.81 -15.39 -19.10
CA LYS A 209 -1.47 -16.26 -17.94
C LYS A 209 -2.64 -17.09 -17.42
N GLY A 210 -3.83 -16.96 -17.98
CA GLY A 210 -5.04 -17.68 -17.59
C GLY A 210 -6.27 -16.78 -17.54
N ASN A 211 -7.44 -17.38 -17.73
CA ASN A 211 -8.71 -16.67 -17.90
C ASN A 211 -9.75 -16.92 -16.80
N SER A 212 -9.36 -17.61 -15.73
CA SER A 212 -10.31 -18.13 -14.75
C SER A 212 -9.78 -18.03 -13.31
N VAL A 213 -10.70 -17.76 -12.38
CA VAL A 213 -10.48 -17.80 -10.93
C VAL A 213 -11.34 -18.92 -10.37
N PHE A 214 -10.71 -19.91 -9.73
CA PHE A 214 -11.41 -21.14 -9.29
C PHE A 214 -11.52 -21.29 -7.78
N GLN A 215 -10.90 -20.41 -7.00
CA GLN A 215 -10.82 -20.55 -5.55
C GLN A 215 -11.89 -19.70 -4.85
N ASN A 216 -12.58 -20.30 -3.88
CA ASN A 216 -13.47 -19.59 -2.94
C ASN A 216 -12.70 -18.91 -1.78
N ARG A 217 -11.37 -18.93 -1.84
CA ARG A 217 -10.44 -18.36 -0.86
C ARG A 217 -9.58 -17.31 -1.54
N SER A 218 -9.00 -16.42 -0.73
CA SER A 218 -8.07 -15.43 -1.24
C SER A 218 -6.81 -16.12 -1.76
N ASP A 219 -6.36 -15.68 -2.93
CA ASP A 219 -5.07 -16.06 -3.49
C ASP A 219 -3.88 -15.47 -2.70
N ASP A 220 -4.16 -14.63 -1.70
CA ASP A 220 -3.25 -14.16 -0.66
C ASP A 220 -3.72 -14.68 0.71
N ALA A 221 -3.29 -15.90 1.04
CA ALA A 221 -3.66 -16.59 2.28
C ALA A 221 -3.11 -15.91 3.54
N GLU A 222 -2.02 -15.16 3.43
CA GLU A 222 -1.45 -14.40 4.56
C GLU A 222 -2.36 -13.23 4.91
N ALA A 223 -2.80 -12.45 3.91
CA ALA A 223 -3.75 -11.37 4.12
C ALA A 223 -5.12 -11.87 4.64
N GLU A 224 -5.68 -12.92 4.02
CA GLU A 224 -6.93 -13.53 4.48
C GLU A 224 -6.79 -14.08 5.91
N GLY A 225 -5.69 -14.77 6.20
CA GLY A 225 -5.39 -15.32 7.51
C GLY A 225 -5.27 -14.27 8.60
N ALA A 226 -4.68 -13.11 8.29
CA ALA A 226 -4.49 -12.03 9.25
C ALA A 226 -5.79 -11.34 9.65
N VAL A 227 -6.70 -11.12 8.70
CA VAL A 227 -7.96 -10.41 8.97
C VAL A 227 -9.08 -11.34 9.46
N ARG A 228 -8.95 -12.66 9.25
CA ARG A 228 -9.96 -13.64 9.65
C ARG A 228 -10.27 -13.56 11.15
N GLY A 229 -11.54 -13.37 11.48
CA GLY A 229 -12.02 -13.25 12.86
C GLY A 229 -11.82 -11.87 13.48
N THR A 230 -11.33 -10.90 12.71
CA THR A 230 -11.21 -9.49 13.13
C THR A 230 -12.30 -8.63 12.48
N ARG A 231 -12.41 -7.36 12.89
CA ARG A 231 -13.29 -6.35 12.25
C ARG A 231 -12.69 -5.74 10.99
N ILE A 232 -11.44 -6.05 10.65
CA ILE A 232 -10.77 -5.57 9.45
C ILE A 232 -11.30 -6.35 8.25
N LYS A 233 -11.64 -5.64 7.16
CA LYS A 233 -12.12 -6.28 5.93
C LYS A 233 -10.95 -6.60 4.99
N LEU A 234 -11.00 -7.77 4.35
CA LEU A 234 -10.12 -8.05 3.23
C LEU A 234 -10.64 -7.31 1.99
N LEU A 235 -9.81 -6.45 1.41
CA LEU A 235 -10.02 -5.95 0.05
C LEU A 235 -9.25 -6.87 -0.90
N ASP A 236 -9.90 -7.98 -1.27
CA ASP A 236 -9.28 -9.02 -2.09
C ASP A 236 -9.26 -8.62 -3.57
N ILE A 237 -8.07 -8.29 -4.05
CA ILE A 237 -7.81 -7.89 -5.44
C ILE A 237 -6.92 -8.90 -6.16
N THR A 238 -6.40 -9.92 -5.48
CA THR A 238 -5.28 -10.73 -5.99
C THR A 238 -5.70 -11.51 -7.21
N ALA A 239 -6.79 -12.27 -7.10
CA ALA A 239 -7.24 -13.19 -8.14
C ALA A 239 -7.67 -12.45 -9.41
N ILE A 240 -8.45 -11.38 -9.29
CA ILE A 240 -8.87 -10.56 -10.44
C ILE A 240 -7.69 -9.85 -11.10
N SER A 241 -6.66 -9.48 -10.34
CA SER A 241 -5.49 -8.80 -10.89
C SER A 241 -4.54 -9.77 -11.60
N ARG A 242 -4.59 -11.08 -11.26
CA ARG A 242 -3.81 -12.12 -11.95
C ARG A 242 -4.26 -12.33 -13.40
N LEU A 243 -5.50 -11.98 -13.69
CA LEU A 243 -6.07 -12.03 -15.03
C LEU A 243 -5.59 -10.87 -15.92
N ARG A 244 -4.95 -9.84 -15.35
CA ARG A 244 -4.69 -8.57 -16.03
C ARG A 244 -3.23 -8.40 -16.39
N ASP A 245 -2.60 -9.44 -16.91
CA ASP A 245 -1.18 -9.45 -17.26
C ASP A 245 -0.77 -8.36 -18.26
N GLU A 246 -1.69 -7.89 -19.09
CA GLU A 246 -1.51 -6.78 -20.03
C GLU A 246 -1.50 -5.39 -19.38
N GLY A 247 -1.89 -5.27 -18.11
CA GLY A 247 -2.08 -3.98 -17.43
C GLY A 247 -0.81 -3.31 -16.90
N HIS A 248 0.35 -3.95 -17.00
CA HIS A 248 1.59 -3.47 -16.42
C HIS A 248 2.23 -2.30 -17.20
N ILE A 249 3.03 -1.48 -16.50
CA ILE A 249 3.80 -0.38 -17.12
C ILE A 249 4.80 -0.91 -18.15
N SER A 250 5.38 -2.09 -17.89
CA SER A 250 6.35 -2.72 -18.78
C SER A 250 7.53 -1.77 -19.07
N ARG A 251 7.86 -1.53 -20.33
CA ARG A 251 8.93 -0.64 -20.80
C ARG A 251 8.54 0.84 -20.82
N TYR A 252 7.26 1.17 -20.64
CA TYR A 252 6.73 2.53 -20.82
C TYR A 252 6.94 3.42 -19.57
N SER A 253 8.13 3.36 -18.98
CA SER A 253 8.50 4.17 -17.81
C SER A 253 9.44 5.30 -18.19
N ILE A 254 9.13 6.52 -17.74
CA ILE A 254 9.95 7.73 -17.94
C ILE A 254 11.40 7.55 -17.43
N ARG A 255 11.59 6.65 -16.45
CA ARG A 255 12.91 6.33 -15.87
C ARG A 255 13.34 4.89 -16.15
N GLY A 256 12.74 4.26 -17.16
CA GLY A 256 13.08 2.91 -17.60
C GLY A 256 14.54 2.82 -17.99
N ARG A 257 15.15 1.66 -17.74
CA ARG A 257 16.46 1.31 -18.29
C ARG A 257 16.22 0.37 -19.46
N GLU A 258 17.01 0.53 -20.51
CA GLU A 258 16.97 -0.39 -21.65
C GLU A 258 17.14 -1.84 -21.16
N GLY A 259 16.29 -2.75 -21.67
CA GLY A 259 16.26 -4.15 -21.26
C GLY A 259 15.59 -4.46 -19.91
N VAL A 260 15.05 -3.48 -19.18
CA VAL A 260 14.34 -3.70 -17.91
C VAL A 260 12.87 -3.30 -18.04
N GLN A 261 11.97 -4.22 -17.72
CA GLN A 261 10.52 -3.96 -17.71
C GLN A 261 9.96 -3.92 -16.28
N ASP A 262 9.04 -2.98 -16.03
CA ASP A 262 8.28 -2.89 -14.79
C ASP A 262 7.01 -3.73 -14.86
N CYS A 263 7.14 -4.98 -14.45
CA CYS A 263 6.03 -5.96 -14.40
C CYS A 263 5.45 -6.10 -13.00
N LEU A 264 5.57 -5.04 -12.19
CA LEU A 264 5.03 -4.95 -10.84
C LEU A 264 3.99 -3.84 -10.75
N HIS A 265 4.30 -2.69 -11.32
CA HIS A 265 3.42 -1.54 -11.32
C HIS A 265 2.47 -1.56 -12.52
N TRP A 266 1.32 -0.90 -12.33
CA TRP A 266 0.22 -0.85 -13.30
C TRP A 266 0.18 0.48 -14.03
N CYS A 267 -0.27 0.46 -15.28
CA CYS A 267 -0.68 1.67 -16.01
C CYS A 267 -1.90 2.32 -15.32
N LEU A 268 -2.01 3.65 -15.46
CA LEU A 268 -3.18 4.44 -15.07
C LEU A 268 -3.66 5.26 -16.28
N PRO A 269 -4.96 5.22 -16.63
CA PRO A 269 -6.03 4.41 -16.05
C PRO A 269 -5.78 2.89 -16.25
N GLY A 270 -6.35 2.05 -15.39
CA GLY A 270 -6.08 0.61 -15.44
C GLY A 270 -6.54 -0.19 -14.21
N VAL A 271 -5.83 -1.28 -13.90
CA VAL A 271 -6.18 -2.24 -12.83
C VAL A 271 -6.44 -1.58 -11.46
N PRO A 272 -5.67 -0.56 -11.02
CA PRO A 272 -5.95 0.12 -9.75
C PRO A 272 -7.31 0.86 -9.72
N ASP A 273 -7.89 1.22 -10.87
CA ASP A 273 -9.23 1.82 -10.93
C ASP A 273 -10.28 0.79 -10.48
N THR A 274 -10.18 -0.46 -10.94
CA THR A 274 -11.05 -1.56 -10.48
C THR A 274 -10.91 -1.80 -8.99
N TRP A 275 -9.71 -1.69 -8.41
CA TRP A 275 -9.53 -1.82 -6.96
C TRP A 275 -10.30 -0.73 -6.20
N ASN A 276 -10.27 0.51 -6.70
CA ASN A 276 -11.01 1.63 -6.12
C ASN A 276 -12.52 1.48 -6.29
N GLU A 277 -13.00 0.89 -7.39
CA GLU A 277 -14.41 0.55 -7.57
C GLU A 277 -14.89 -0.50 -6.56
N ILE A 278 -14.09 -1.55 -6.30
CA ILE A 278 -14.40 -2.57 -5.30
C ILE A 278 -14.39 -1.98 -3.89
N LEU A 279 -13.45 -1.08 -3.59
CA LEU A 279 -13.46 -0.33 -2.34
C LEU A 279 -14.76 0.48 -2.22
N ALA A 280 -15.08 1.28 -3.25
CA ALA A 280 -16.27 2.15 -3.26
C ALA A 280 -17.58 1.39 -3.08
N ALA A 281 -17.69 0.17 -3.64
CA ALA A 281 -18.86 -0.68 -3.46
C ALA A 281 -19.08 -1.11 -1.99
N GLN A 282 -18.03 -1.09 -1.17
CA GLN A 282 -18.05 -1.47 0.25
C GLN A 282 -18.13 -0.29 1.22
N LEU A 283 -18.11 0.95 0.70
CA LEU A 283 -18.22 2.19 1.47
C LEU A 283 -19.67 2.68 1.59
#